data_AF-A0A382CIP5-F1
#
_entry.id   AF-A0A382CIP5-F1
#
_cell.length_a   1.000
_cell.length_b   1.000
_cell.length_c   1.000
_cell.angle_alpha   90.00
_cell.angle_beta   90.00
_cell.angle_gamma   90.00
#
_symmetry.space_group_name_H-M   'P 1'
#
loop_
_entity.id
_entity.type
_entity.pdbx_description
1 polymer ?
#
loop_
_entity_poly.entity_id
_entity_poly.type
_entity_poly.pdbx_seq_one_letter_code
_entity_poly.pdbx_strand_id
1 'polypeptide(L)'
;MKMKKLFLTTLIFVSLLNGQNKKLLFIGIDGCRPDALTQAQTPNIDGLINDGIYINNVLCSINAQPTVSGPGWSTMITGVWYDKHGVSDNSFTGSNFDEYPPFNVLLEESGQEYHTASFIMWTPIHTQIFGNTMDYNELHSTYDGSVAQGA
;
A
#
# COMPACT_ATOMS: atom_id res chain seq x y z
N MET A 1 32.14 -38.80 25.36
CA MET A 1 32.01 -37.55 24.57
C MET A 1 31.29 -37.83 23.25
N LYS A 2 29.95 -37.79 23.18
CA LYS A 2 29.22 -37.96 21.89
C LYS A 2 27.74 -37.49 21.83
N MET A 3 27.13 -37.03 22.93
CA MET A 3 25.69 -36.59 22.92
C MET A 3 25.46 -35.07 22.85
N LYS A 4 26.49 -34.23 22.99
CA LYS A 4 26.31 -32.76 22.93
C LYS A 4 26.29 -32.16 21.51
N LYS A 5 26.68 -32.92 20.47
CA LYS A 5 26.68 -32.42 19.08
C LYS A 5 25.34 -32.55 18.36
N LEU A 6 24.44 -33.42 18.82
CA LEU A 6 23.17 -33.66 18.12
C LEU A 6 22.10 -32.60 18.42
N PHE A 7 22.10 -32.03 19.64
CA PHE A 7 21.12 -31.01 20.05
C PHE A 7 21.33 -29.66 19.33
N LEU A 8 22.57 -29.32 18.99
CA LEU A 8 22.90 -28.04 18.36
C LEU A 8 22.54 -28.01 16.87
N THR A 9 22.61 -29.15 16.18
CA THR A 9 22.20 -29.29 14.77
C THR A 9 20.69 -29.22 14.58
N THR A 10 19.89 -29.73 15.52
CA THR A 10 18.42 -29.65 15.45
C THR A 10 17.92 -28.23 15.71
N LEU A 11 18.57 -27.48 16.60
CA LEU A 11 18.17 -26.10 16.93
C LEU A 11 18.33 -25.13 15.72
N ILE A 12 19.39 -25.30 14.93
CA ILE A 12 19.67 -24.48 13.74
C ILE A 12 18.67 -24.77 12.61
N PHE A 13 18.19 -26.02 12.49
CA PHE A 13 17.22 -26.41 11.47
C PHE A 13 15.82 -25.82 11.73
N VAL A 14 15.42 -25.67 13.00
CA VAL A 14 14.12 -25.09 13.37
C VAL A 14 14.07 -23.58 13.15
N SER A 15 15.21 -22.87 13.29
CA SER A 15 15.30 -21.42 13.05
C SER A 15 15.13 -21.06 11.57
N LEU A 16 15.62 -21.91 10.66
CA LEU A 16 15.51 -21.70 9.21
C LEU A 16 14.09 -21.92 8.67
N LEU A 17 13.24 -22.68 9.38
CA LEU A 17 11.86 -22.95 9.00
C LEU A 17 10.87 -21.87 9.46
N ASN A 18 11.31 -20.93 10.31
CA ASN A 18 10.50 -19.80 10.79
C ASN A 18 10.78 -18.52 9.99
N GLY A 19 10.92 -18.63 8.67
CA GLY A 19 10.79 -17.50 7.78
C GLY A 19 9.33 -17.04 7.81
N GLN A 20 9.00 -16.10 8.69
CA GLN A 20 7.67 -15.52 8.72
C GLN A 20 7.50 -14.69 7.44
N ASN A 21 6.71 -15.19 6.49
CA ASN A 21 6.32 -14.42 5.31
C ASN A 21 5.55 -13.18 5.79
N LYS A 22 6.23 -12.02 5.81
CA LYS A 22 5.63 -10.76 6.19
C LYS A 22 4.56 -10.42 5.15
N LYS A 23 3.37 -10.08 5.62
CA LYS A 23 2.28 -9.58 4.79
C LYS A 23 2.28 -8.05 4.83
N LEU A 24 1.89 -7.43 3.73
CA LEU A 24 1.68 -5.99 3.63
C LEU A 24 0.18 -5.70 3.57
N LEU A 25 -0.28 -4.72 4.35
CA LEU A 25 -1.60 -4.13 4.20
C LEU A 25 -1.42 -2.63 3.94
N PHE A 26 -1.89 -2.15 2.78
CA PHE A 26 -1.88 -0.74 2.42
C PHE A 26 -3.31 -0.19 2.55
N ILE A 27 -3.50 0.76 3.45
CA ILE A 27 -4.79 1.43 3.68
C ILE A 27 -4.64 2.88 3.25
N GLY A 28 -5.38 3.30 2.23
CA GLY A 28 -5.46 4.70 1.84
C GLY A 28 -6.84 5.28 2.13
N ILE A 29 -6.86 6.49 2.69
CA ILE A 29 -8.09 7.19 3.08
C ILE A 29 -8.13 8.52 2.32
N ASP A 30 -9.06 8.65 1.38
CA ASP A 30 -9.18 9.85 0.56
C ASP A 30 -9.58 11.07 1.42
N GLY A 31 -8.96 12.22 1.16
CA GLY A 31 -9.20 13.47 1.89
C GLY A 31 -8.82 13.46 3.38
N CYS A 32 -8.06 12.46 3.88
CA CYS A 32 -7.70 12.36 5.29
C CYS A 32 -6.71 13.45 5.69
N ARG A 33 -7.19 14.44 6.46
CA ARG A 33 -6.36 15.54 6.97
C ARG A 33 -5.89 15.24 8.41
N PRO A 34 -4.60 15.45 8.76
CA PRO A 34 -4.08 15.17 10.11
C PRO A 34 -4.80 15.91 11.25
N ASP A 35 -5.24 17.15 11.01
CA ASP A 35 -5.96 17.97 12.00
C ASP A 35 -7.39 17.46 12.26
N ALA A 36 -8.04 16.88 11.24
CA ALA A 36 -9.33 16.23 11.38
C ALA A 36 -9.18 14.88 12.10
N LEU A 37 -8.15 14.10 11.76
CA LEU A 37 -7.84 12.83 12.42
C LEU A 37 -7.62 13.03 13.93
N THR A 38 -6.91 14.09 14.31
CA THR A 38 -6.64 14.42 15.73
C THR A 38 -7.92 14.77 16.52
N GLN A 39 -8.96 15.29 15.85
CA GLN A 39 -10.23 15.65 16.49
C GLN A 39 -11.25 14.49 16.52
N ALA A 40 -11.04 13.46 15.69
CA ALA A 40 -11.96 12.35 15.57
C ALA A 40 -11.73 11.31 16.69
N GLN A 41 -12.76 10.52 16.99
CA GLN A 41 -12.62 9.34 17.84
C GLN A 41 -12.28 8.14 16.96
N THR A 42 -10.99 7.80 16.85
CA THR A 42 -10.49 6.76 15.94
C THR A 42 -9.70 5.67 16.67
N PRO A 43 -10.30 4.93 17.62
CA PRO A 43 -9.57 4.05 18.53
C PRO A 43 -8.66 3.02 17.85
N ASN A 44 -9.06 2.54 16.67
CA ASN A 44 -8.24 1.59 15.90
C ASN A 44 -7.03 2.27 15.22
N ILE A 45 -7.20 3.48 14.69
CA ILE A 45 -6.08 4.25 14.11
C ILE A 45 -5.17 4.73 15.24
N ASP A 46 -5.75 5.17 16.37
CA ASP A 46 -5.00 5.57 17.56
C ASP A 46 -4.13 4.43 18.08
N GLY A 47 -4.67 3.19 18.07
CA GLY A 47 -3.90 1.98 18.36
C GLY A 47 -2.71 1.79 17.42
N LEU A 48 -2.93 1.89 16.10
CA LEU A 48 -1.84 1.80 15.10
C LEU A 48 -0.77 2.88 15.29
N ILE A 49 -1.17 4.10 15.66
CA ILE A 49 -0.24 5.21 15.96
C ILE A 49 0.59 4.89 17.20
N ASN A 50 -0.05 4.39 18.27
CA ASN A 50 0.62 4.10 19.54
C ASN A 50 1.58 2.90 19.44
N ASP A 51 1.24 1.89 18.65
CA ASP A 51 2.04 0.67 18.48
C ASP A 51 3.02 0.76 17.30
N GLY A 52 3.04 1.88 16.58
CA GLY A 52 3.75 2.03 15.30
C GLY A 52 4.59 3.30 15.19
N ILE A 53 4.80 3.73 13.94
CA ILE A 53 5.47 4.99 13.60
C ILE A 53 4.45 5.89 12.94
N TYR A 54 4.30 7.10 13.47
CA TYR A 54 3.38 8.11 12.95
C TYR A 54 4.13 9.38 12.55
N ILE A 55 3.83 9.86 11.34
CA ILE A 55 4.39 11.09 10.78
C ILE A 55 3.21 11.98 10.38
N ASN A 56 3.04 13.11 11.08
CA ASN A 56 1.89 14.00 10.90
C ASN A 56 2.16 15.21 9.99
N ASN A 57 3.37 15.31 9.44
CA ASN A 57 3.86 16.45 8.66
C ASN A 57 4.45 16.01 7.31
N VAL A 58 3.83 15.02 6.67
CA VAL A 58 4.23 14.54 5.34
C VAL A 58 3.90 15.58 4.28
N LEU A 59 4.86 15.86 3.39
CA LEU A 59 4.64 16.70 2.23
C LEU A 59 3.69 16.00 1.25
N CYS A 60 2.58 16.64 0.93
CA CYS A 60 1.59 16.12 -0.04
C CYS A 60 1.76 16.69 -1.45
N SER A 61 2.69 17.63 -1.64
CA SER A 61 2.97 18.28 -2.91
C SER A 61 4.41 18.78 -2.94
N ILE A 62 5.15 18.35 -3.95
CA ILE A 62 6.38 18.99 -4.42
C ILE A 62 6.31 19.10 -5.95
N ASN A 63 7.25 19.82 -6.58
CA ASN A 63 7.35 19.92 -8.04
C ASN A 63 6.03 20.33 -8.72
N ALA A 64 5.28 21.25 -8.10
CA ALA A 64 3.96 21.73 -8.56
C ALA A 64 2.87 20.65 -8.67
N GLN A 65 3.03 19.51 -7.99
CA GLN A 65 2.02 18.46 -7.95
C GLN A 65 0.69 18.96 -7.35
N PRO A 66 -0.44 18.82 -8.05
CA PRO A 66 -1.74 19.16 -7.49
C PRO A 66 -2.14 18.20 -6.36
N THR A 67 -2.76 18.74 -5.30
CA THR A 67 -3.35 17.92 -4.22
C THR A 67 -4.74 17.41 -4.63
N VAL A 68 -4.74 16.59 -5.69
CA VAL A 68 -5.93 15.96 -6.31
C VAL A 68 -5.75 14.45 -6.23
N SER A 69 -6.85 13.69 -6.18
CA SER A 69 -6.82 12.22 -6.00
C SER A 69 -5.88 11.52 -7.00
N GLY A 70 -6.04 11.75 -8.32
CA GLY A 70 -5.22 11.14 -9.36
C GLY A 70 -3.71 11.32 -9.12
N PRO A 71 -3.19 12.55 -9.05
CA PRO A 71 -1.79 12.80 -8.72
C PRO A 71 -1.35 12.19 -7.38
N GLY A 72 -2.13 12.36 -6.31
CA GLY A 72 -1.77 11.88 -4.98
C GLY A 72 -1.66 10.35 -4.90
N TRP A 73 -2.66 9.63 -5.42
CA TRP A 73 -2.62 8.16 -5.50
C TRP A 73 -1.49 7.67 -6.39
N SER A 74 -1.26 8.32 -7.53
CA SER A 74 -0.15 7.98 -8.45
C SER A 74 1.20 8.11 -7.74
N THR A 75 1.42 9.18 -6.98
CA THR A 75 2.65 9.35 -6.18
C THR A 75 2.83 8.25 -5.14
N MET A 76 1.79 7.95 -4.36
CA MET A 76 1.90 6.94 -3.29
C MET A 76 2.19 5.54 -3.85
N ILE A 77 1.61 5.20 -5.01
CA ILE A 77 1.66 3.85 -5.57
C ILE A 77 2.93 3.63 -6.42
N THR A 78 3.41 4.66 -7.12
CA THR A 78 4.63 4.58 -7.96
C THR A 78 5.90 4.96 -7.19
N GLY A 79 5.78 5.67 -6.07
CA GLY A 79 6.91 6.14 -5.27
C GLY A 79 7.69 7.32 -5.90
N VAL A 80 7.16 7.93 -6.97
CA VAL A 80 7.74 9.11 -7.62
C VAL A 80 6.74 10.26 -7.65
N TRP A 81 7.23 11.47 -7.92
CA TRP A 81 6.38 12.68 -7.96
C TRP A 81 5.83 12.96 -9.38
N TYR A 82 4.93 13.94 -9.45
CA TYR A 82 4.28 14.40 -10.68
C TYR A 82 5.21 14.57 -11.88
N ASP A 83 6.39 15.16 -11.69
CA ASP A 83 7.38 15.40 -12.74
C ASP A 83 7.89 14.11 -13.42
N LYS A 84 7.67 12.95 -12.79
CA LYS A 84 8.01 11.63 -13.32
C LYS A 84 6.79 10.87 -13.80
N HIS A 85 5.79 10.66 -12.93
CA HIS A 85 4.62 9.85 -13.31
C HIS A 85 3.64 10.56 -14.24
N GLY A 86 3.76 11.87 -14.44
CA GLY A 86 3.01 12.64 -15.45
C GLY A 86 1.54 12.94 -15.14
N VAL A 87 0.91 12.25 -14.18
CA VAL A 87 -0.49 12.48 -13.78
C VAL A 87 -0.69 13.83 -13.09
N SER A 88 -1.29 14.80 -13.78
CA SER A 88 -1.64 16.14 -13.26
C SER A 88 -3.05 16.28 -12.71
N ASP A 89 -3.97 15.39 -13.08
CA ASP A 89 -5.38 15.45 -12.68
C ASP A 89 -6.05 14.06 -12.71
N ASN A 90 -7.36 14.01 -12.52
CA ASN A 90 -8.15 12.77 -12.48
C ASN A 90 -8.43 12.17 -13.86
N SER A 91 -7.95 12.75 -14.96
CA SER A 91 -8.07 12.17 -16.30
C SER A 91 -6.98 11.13 -16.59
N PHE A 92 -5.87 11.16 -15.83
CA PHE A 92 -4.67 10.33 -16.05
C PHE A 92 -4.01 10.54 -17.44
N THR A 93 -4.42 11.56 -18.18
CA THR A 93 -3.82 11.90 -19.47
C THR A 93 -2.35 12.26 -19.29
N GLY A 94 -1.47 11.62 -20.07
CA GLY A 94 -0.03 11.84 -19.96
C GLY A 94 0.65 11.09 -18.82
N SER A 95 0.00 10.07 -18.23
CA SER A 95 0.66 9.17 -17.31
C SER A 95 1.89 8.52 -17.96
N ASN A 96 2.92 8.29 -17.15
CA ASN A 96 4.15 7.62 -17.57
C ASN A 96 4.39 6.35 -16.74
N PHE A 97 3.34 5.55 -16.58
CA PHE A 97 3.41 4.32 -15.78
C PHE A 97 4.25 3.21 -16.43
N ASP A 98 4.53 3.29 -17.73
CA ASP A 98 5.44 2.34 -18.39
C ASP A 98 6.89 2.55 -17.92
N GLU A 99 7.31 3.80 -17.68
CA GLU A 99 8.65 4.12 -17.15
C GLU A 99 8.68 4.11 -15.62
N TYR A 100 7.58 4.52 -14.98
CA TYR A 100 7.41 4.58 -13.53
C TYR A 100 6.24 3.70 -13.08
N PRO A 101 6.43 2.36 -13.09
CA PRO A 101 5.34 1.43 -12.83
C PRO A 101 4.82 1.50 -11.40
N PRO A 102 3.53 1.23 -11.20
CA PRO A 102 2.97 1.06 -9.87
C PRO A 102 3.53 -0.20 -9.20
N PHE A 103 3.51 -0.27 -7.86
CA PHE A 103 4.17 -1.36 -7.14
C PHE A 103 3.69 -2.77 -7.52
N ASN A 104 2.44 -2.95 -7.97
CA ASN A 104 1.91 -4.25 -8.37
C ASN A 104 2.63 -4.84 -9.59
N VAL A 105 3.01 -3.98 -10.55
CA VAL A 105 3.82 -4.41 -11.70
C VAL A 105 5.22 -4.79 -11.23
N LEU A 106 5.82 -4.01 -10.33
CA LEU A 106 7.12 -4.33 -9.73
C LEU A 106 7.10 -5.65 -8.95
N LEU A 107 6.00 -5.98 -8.27
CA LEU A 107 5.83 -7.26 -7.57
C LEU A 107 5.79 -8.44 -8.57
N GLU A 108 5.07 -8.29 -9.68
CA GLU A 108 5.04 -9.31 -10.74
C GLU A 108 6.43 -9.51 -11.39
N GLU A 109 7.08 -8.41 -11.76
CA GLU A 109 8.41 -8.42 -12.40
C GLU A 109 9.51 -8.97 -11.49
N SER A 110 9.31 -8.95 -10.17
CA SER A 110 10.27 -9.49 -9.21
C SER A 110 10.47 -11.01 -9.33
N GLY A 111 9.56 -11.71 -10.02
CA GLY A 111 9.58 -13.17 -10.17
C GLY A 111 9.31 -13.95 -8.89
N GLN A 112 8.90 -13.27 -7.81
CA GLN A 112 8.42 -13.91 -6.59
C GLN A 112 6.90 -14.04 -6.66
N GLU A 113 6.38 -15.14 -6.12
CA GLU A 113 4.93 -15.33 -6.06
C GLU A 113 4.34 -14.49 -4.92
N TYR A 114 3.60 -13.45 -5.30
CA TYR A 114 2.78 -12.64 -4.40
C TYR A 114 1.30 -12.92 -4.67
N HIS A 115 0.49 -12.91 -3.61
CA HIS A 115 -0.96 -12.89 -3.74
C HIS A 115 -1.46 -11.51 -3.36
N THR A 116 -2.09 -10.83 -4.31
CA THR A 116 -2.50 -9.43 -4.21
C THR A 116 -4.01 -9.30 -4.24
N ALA A 117 -4.55 -8.45 -3.39
CA ALA A 117 -5.98 -8.14 -3.36
C ALA A 117 -6.16 -6.64 -3.17
N SER A 118 -7.07 -6.05 -3.94
CA SER A 118 -7.38 -4.62 -3.88
C SER A 118 -8.89 -4.41 -3.75
N PHE A 119 -9.28 -3.72 -2.67
CA PHE A 119 -10.65 -3.34 -2.36
C PHE A 119 -10.71 -1.82 -2.39
N ILE A 120 -11.44 -1.25 -3.35
CA ILE A 120 -11.44 0.21 -3.56
C ILE A 120 -12.84 0.77 -3.73
N MET A 121 -12.97 2.05 -3.37
CA MET A 121 -14.18 2.84 -3.59
C MET A 121 -14.04 3.76 -4.82
N TRP A 122 -12.81 4.23 -5.12
CA TRP A 122 -12.54 5.11 -6.24
C TRP A 122 -11.95 4.35 -7.43
N THR A 123 -12.81 4.01 -8.40
CA THR A 123 -12.55 3.15 -9.57
C THR A 123 -11.24 3.39 -10.32
N PRO A 124 -10.74 4.64 -10.47
CA PRO A 124 -9.50 4.88 -11.20
C PRO A 124 -8.25 4.23 -10.59
N ILE A 125 -8.22 3.87 -9.31
CA ILE A 125 -7.09 3.11 -8.74
C ILE A 125 -6.94 1.76 -9.45
N HIS A 126 -8.04 1.01 -9.63
CA HIS A 126 -8.01 -0.26 -10.36
C HIS A 126 -7.74 -0.06 -11.85
N THR A 127 -8.49 0.85 -12.47
CA THR A 127 -8.55 0.92 -13.94
C THR A 127 -7.41 1.71 -14.58
N GLN A 128 -6.89 2.74 -13.90
CA GLN A 128 -5.87 3.65 -14.45
C GLN A 128 -4.49 3.40 -13.85
N ILE A 129 -4.41 3.08 -12.55
CA ILE A 129 -3.12 2.88 -11.87
C ILE A 129 -2.73 1.41 -11.91
N PHE A 130 -3.51 0.51 -11.31
CA PHE A 130 -3.19 -0.92 -11.28
C PHE A 130 -3.48 -1.64 -12.60
N GLY A 131 -4.23 -1.04 -13.53
CA GLY A 131 -4.60 -1.67 -14.80
C GLY A 131 -5.37 -2.99 -14.66
N ASN A 132 -6.07 -3.20 -13.53
CA ASN A 132 -6.73 -4.46 -13.15
C ASN A 132 -5.80 -5.69 -13.04
N THR A 133 -4.51 -5.49 -12.76
CA THR A 133 -3.52 -6.57 -12.71
C THR A 133 -3.31 -7.19 -11.32
N MET A 134 -3.97 -6.68 -10.28
CA MET A 134 -4.01 -7.38 -8.98
C MET A 134 -4.75 -8.71 -9.14
N ASP A 135 -4.36 -9.76 -8.40
CA ASP A 135 -4.98 -11.09 -8.51
C ASP A 135 -6.47 -11.07 -8.14
N TYR A 136 -6.83 -10.22 -7.18
CA TYR A 136 -8.21 -9.97 -6.78
C TYR A 136 -8.53 -8.47 -6.76
N ASN A 137 -9.65 -8.09 -7.37
CA ASN A 137 -10.12 -6.71 -7.44
C ASN A 137 -11.61 -6.66 -7.05
N GLU A 138 -11.93 -5.86 -6.03
CA GLU A 138 -13.31 -5.60 -5.62
C GLU A 138 -13.59 -4.09 -5.56
N LEU A 139 -14.67 -3.68 -6.23
CA LEU A 139 -15.12 -2.28 -6.28
C LEU A 139 -16.36 -2.12 -5.40
N HIS A 140 -16.29 -1.23 -4.41
CA HIS A 140 -17.40 -0.85 -3.57
C HIS A 140 -17.91 0.54 -4.00
N SER A 141 -18.83 0.57 -4.96
CA SER A 141 -19.32 1.81 -5.60
C SER A 141 -20.25 2.66 -4.72
N THR A 142 -20.64 2.16 -3.55
CA THR A 142 -21.43 2.88 -2.54
C THR A 142 -20.77 2.75 -1.19
N TYR A 143 -20.71 3.83 -0.42
CA TYR A 143 -20.38 3.77 1.00
C TYR A 143 -21.46 2.97 1.73
N ASP A 144 -21.20 1.69 1.97
CA ASP A 144 -22.13 0.75 2.61
C ASP A 144 -21.61 0.24 3.96
N GLY A 145 -20.43 0.71 4.40
CA GLY A 145 -19.76 0.27 5.62
C GLY A 145 -19.14 -1.14 5.54
N SER A 146 -19.16 -1.81 4.38
CA SER A 146 -18.66 -3.18 4.21
C SER A 146 -17.13 -3.28 4.23
N VAL A 147 -16.42 -2.22 3.79
CA VAL A 147 -14.95 -2.17 3.81
C VAL A 147 -14.40 -2.22 5.26
N ALA A 148 -15.24 -1.91 6.27
CA ALA A 148 -14.89 -2.06 7.69
C ALA A 148 -15.09 -3.49 8.25
N GLN A 149 -15.68 -4.42 7.50
CA GLN A 149 -16.01 -5.78 7.96
C GLN A 149 -15.01 -6.85 7.49
N GLY A 150 -13.96 -6.47 6.76
CA GLY A 150 -12.96 -7.37 6.19
C GLY A 150 -11.69 -7.60 7.02
N ALA A 151 -11.67 -7.26 8.31
CA ALA A 151 -10.52 -7.47 9.20
C ALA A 151 -10.86 -8.43 10.35
#